data_AF-A0A2S6RKT1-F1
#
_entry.id   AF-A0A2S6RKT1-F1
#
_cell.length_a   1.000
_cell.length_b   1.000
_cell.length_c   1.000
_cell.angle_alpha   90.00
_cell.angle_beta   90.00
_cell.angle_gamma   90.00
#
_symmetry.space_group_name_H-M   'P 1'
#
loop_
_entity.id
_entity.type
_entity.pdbx_description
1 polymer ?
#
loop_
_entity_poly.entity_id
_entity_poly.type
_entity_poly.pdbx_seq_one_letter_code
_entity_poly.pdbx_strand_id
1 'polypeptide(L)' 'MDLHGREILDSRGNPTIEVEVLLETGIREYGSTPSGASTGTHEATELRDQDPKRYQGKGVIRAIESVNGEIFDTLSGR' A
#
# COMPACT_ATOMS: atom_id res chain seq x y z
N MET A 1 15.99 8.24 -5.98
CA MET A 1 15.19 7.03 -5.60
C MET A 1 13.81 7.11 -6.25
N ASP A 2 13.24 5.97 -6.65
CA ASP A 2 11.90 5.82 -7.22
C ASP A 2 11.06 4.87 -6.33
N LEU A 3 9.75 5.08 -6.27
CA LEU A 3 8.84 4.38 -5.37
C LEU A 3 7.48 4.16 -6.05
N HIS A 4 7.02 2.91 -6.08
CA HIS A 4 5.81 2.53 -6.80
C HIS A 4 4.95 1.52 -6.02
N GLY A 5 3.73 1.93 -5.69
CA GLY A 5 2.71 1.10 -5.06
C GLY A 5 1.82 0.37 -6.06
N ARG A 6 1.43 -0.87 -5.73
CA ARG A 6 0.48 -1.70 -6.49
C ARG A 6 -0.45 -2.49 -5.56
N GLU A 7 -1.62 -2.85 -6.08
CA GLU A 7 -2.58 -3.73 -5.38
C GLU A 7 -2.19 -5.18 -5.63
N ILE A 8 -2.04 -5.95 -4.56
CA ILE A 8 -1.85 -7.41 -4.58
C ILE A 8 -2.93 -8.09 -3.71
N LEU A 9 -3.00 -9.42 -3.72
CA LEU A 9 -3.90 -10.18 -2.88
C LEU A 9 -3.16 -10.86 -1.73
N ASP A 10 -3.74 -10.79 -0.53
CA ASP A 10 -3.26 -11.50 0.64
C ASP A 10 -3.61 -13.01 0.60
N SER A 11 -3.20 -13.76 1.64
CA SER A 11 -3.46 -15.20 1.76
C SER A 11 -4.95 -15.57 1.88
N ARG A 12 -5.83 -14.59 2.13
CA ARG A 12 -7.29 -14.75 2.22
C ARG A 12 -8.01 -14.21 0.97
N GLY A 13 -7.27 -13.75 -0.04
CA GLY A 13 -7.81 -13.16 -1.25
C GLY A 13 -8.37 -11.73 -1.09
N ASN A 14 -8.06 -11.03 0.00
CA ASN A 14 -8.39 -9.61 0.12
C ASN A 14 -7.28 -8.75 -0.49
N PRO A 15 -7.63 -7.59 -1.07
CA PRO A 15 -6.62 -6.63 -1.51
C PRO A 15 -5.71 -6.18 -0.38
N THR A 16 -4.43 -6.01 -0.69
CA THR A 16 -3.43 -5.32 0.13
C THR A 16 -2.42 -4.62 -0.76
N ILE A 17 -1.52 -3.82 -0.20
CA ILE A 17 -0.53 -3.05 -0.94
C ILE A 17 0.85 -3.70 -0.90
N GLU A 18 1.54 -3.65 -2.02
CA GLU A 18 2.98 -3.84 -2.14
C GLU A 18 3.61 -2.57 -2.70
N VAL A 19 4.77 -2.19 -2.16
CA VAL A 19 5.56 -1.05 -2.60
C VAL A 19 6.91 -1.55 -3.09
N GLU A 20 7.24 -1.18 -4.32
CA GLU A 20 8.58 -1.31 -4.89
C GLU A 20 9.38 -0.04 -4.58
N VAL A 21 10.63 -0.21 -4.17
CA VAL A 21 11.60 0.87 -3.99
C VAL A 21 12.81 0.61 -4.88
N LEU A 22 13.19 1.60 -5.69
CA LEU A 22 14.39 1.59 -6.52
C LEU A 22 15.34 2.70 -6.08
N LEU A 23 16.49 2.32 -5.53
CA LEU A 23 17.54 3.26 -5.13
C LEU A 23 18.41 3.67 -6.32
N GLU A 24 19.12 4.78 -6.19
CA GLU A 24 20.04 5.28 -7.22
C GLU A 24 21.24 4.35 -7.45
N THR A 25 21.57 3.54 -6.45
CA THR A 25 22.56 2.46 -6.54
C THR A 25 22.09 1.30 -7.43
N GLY A 26 20.83 1.32 -7.89
CA GLY A 26 20.21 0.26 -8.67
C GLY A 26 19.61 -0.87 -7.84
N ILE A 27 19.71 -0.80 -6.50
CA ILE A 27 19.06 -1.78 -5.61
C ILE A 27 17.54 -1.62 -5.72
N ARG A 28 16.86 -2.74 -5.93
CA ARG A 28 15.40 -2.82 -6.00
C ARG A 28 14.88 -3.77 -4.94
N GLU A 29 13.99 -3.28 -4.10
CA GLU A 29 13.38 -4.06 -3.02
C GLU A 29 11.86 -3.90 -3.01
N TYR A 30 11.20 -4.87 -2.40
CA TYR A 30 9.75 -4.96 -2.31
C TYR A 30 9.31 -5.12 -0.86
N GLY A 31 8.31 -4.35 -0.45
CA GLY A 31 7.67 -4.50 0.85
C GLY A 31 6.16 -4.58 0.69
N SER A 32 5.53 -5.58 1.30
CA SER A 32 4.08 -5.73 1.35
C SER A 32 3.57 -5.76 2.79
N THR A 33 2.33 -5.32 2.97
CA THR A 33 1.67 -5.32 4.28
C THR A 33 0.63 -6.42 4.36
N PRO A 34 0.53 -7.17 5.48
CA PRO A 34 -0.60 -8.07 5.68
C PRO A 34 -1.88 -7.27 5.94
N SER A 35 -3.03 -7.82 5.56
CA SER A 35 -4.32 -7.23 5.94
C SER A 35 -4.61 -7.48 7.42
N GLY A 36 -4.94 -6.42 8.15
CA GLY A 36 -5.28 -6.52 9.56
C GLY A 36 -6.55 -7.33 9.78
N ALA A 37 -6.52 -8.30 10.70
CA ALA A 37 -7.73 -8.90 11.27
C ALA A 37 -8.12 -8.27 12.60
N SER A 38 -7.18 -7.54 13.23
CA SER A 38 -7.35 -6.92 14.53
C SER A 38 -8.24 -5.67 14.43
N THR A 39 -8.98 -5.41 15.50
CA THR A 39 -9.92 -4.29 15.64
C THR A 39 -9.56 -3.37 16.81
N GLY A 40 -8.29 -3.42 17.25
CA GLY A 40 -7.79 -2.60 18.33
C GLY A 40 -7.98 -1.11 18.02
N THR A 41 -8.69 -0.39 18.89
CA THR A 41 -9.03 1.03 18.68
C THR A 41 -7.82 1.97 18.72
N HIS A 42 -6.66 1.48 19.13
CA HIS A 42 -5.39 2.22 19.20
C HIS A 42 -4.36 1.72 18.17
N GLU A 43 -4.75 0.84 17.25
CA GLU A 43 -3.88 0.39 16.17
C GLU A 43 -3.86 1.39 15.01
N ALA A 44 -2.76 1.38 14.25
CA ALA A 44 -2.70 2.13 13.00
C ALA A 44 -3.82 1.65 12.06
N THR A 45 -4.59 2.59 11.53
CA THR A 45 -5.75 2.27 10.71
C THR A 45 -5.33 1.95 9.28
N GLU A 46 -5.84 0.83 8.75
CA GLU A 46 -5.65 0.48 7.35
C GLU A 46 -6.57 1.29 6.45
N LEU A 47 -6.01 1.93 5.42
CA LEU A 47 -6.78 2.72 4.45
C LEU A 47 -7.41 1.81 3.39
N ARG A 48 -8.72 1.63 3.46
CA ARG A 48 -9.54 0.85 2.52
C ARG A 48 -10.37 1.75 1.61
N ASP A 49 -10.67 1.35 0.39
CA ASP A 49 -11.42 2.16 -0.59
C ASP A 49 -12.89 2.38 -0.22
N GLN A 50 -13.50 1.43 0.50
CA GLN A 50 -14.92 1.43 0.86
C GLN A 50 -15.88 1.45 -0.35
N ASP A 51 -15.40 1.15 -1.56
CA ASP A 51 -16.26 0.91 -2.74
C ASP A 51 -16.89 -0.50 -2.69
N PRO A 52 -18.21 -0.65 -2.46
CA PRO A 52 -18.84 -1.95 -2.35
C PRO A 52 -18.73 -2.79 -3.63
N LYS A 53 -18.52 -2.16 -4.80
CA LYS A 53 -18.40 -2.85 -6.09
C LYS A 53 -17.05 -3.54 -6.26
N ARG A 54 -16.02 -3.14 -5.50
CA ARG A 54 -14.68 -3.71 -5.53
C ARG A 54 -14.36 -4.40 -4.23
N TYR A 55 -14.18 -5.72 -4.27
CA TYR A 55 -13.78 -6.52 -3.11
C TYR A 55 -14.60 -6.23 -1.83
N GLN A 56 -15.90 -5.92 -1.98
CA GLN A 56 -16.78 -5.58 -0.87
C GLN A 56 -16.29 -4.39 -0.03
N GLY A 57 -15.67 -3.38 -0.65
CA GLY A 57 -15.13 -2.20 0.02
C GLY A 57 -13.69 -2.35 0.53
N LYS A 58 -13.06 -3.51 0.32
CA LYS A 58 -11.70 -3.80 0.84
C LYS A 58 -10.57 -3.42 -0.11
N GLY A 59 -10.85 -2.79 -1.26
CA GLY A 59 -9.81 -2.28 -2.16
C GLY A 59 -8.83 -1.34 -1.46
N VAL A 60 -7.64 -1.15 -2.03
CA VAL A 60 -6.57 -0.30 -1.45
C VAL A 60 -6.02 0.73 -2.44
N ILE A 61 -6.80 1.13 -3.45
CA ILE A 61 -6.40 2.15 -4.44
C ILE A 61 -5.99 3.44 -3.75
N ARG A 62 -6.75 3.91 -2.75
CA ARG A 62 -6.42 5.15 -2.04
C ARG A 62 -5.07 5.08 -1.32
N ALA A 63 -4.74 3.91 -0.76
CA ALA A 63 -3.43 3.70 -0.15
C ALA A 63 -2.31 3.76 -1.20
N ILE A 64 -2.54 3.19 -2.39
CA ILE A 64 -1.61 3.24 -3.52
C ILE A 64 -1.42 4.67 -4.03
N GLU A 65 -2.47 5.47 -4.07
CA GLU A 65 -2.41 6.89 -4.44
C GLU A 65 -1.57 7.69 -3.44
N SER A 66 -1.70 7.44 -2.13
CA SER A 66 -0.84 8.06 -1.12
C SER A 66 0.63 7.69 -1.30
N VAL A 67 0.92 6.43 -1.66
CA VAL A 67 2.28 5.94 -1.93
C VAL A 67 2.87 6.62 -3.17
N ASN A 68 2.14 6.62 -4.28
CA ASN A 68 2.59 7.17 -5.56
C ASN A 68 2.55 8.70 -5.63
N GLY A 69 1.86 9.35 -4.69
CA GLY A 69 1.74 10.81 -4.58
C GLY A 69 2.52 11.35 -3.39
N GLU A 70 1.82 11.71 -2.32
CA GLU A 70 2.38 12.44 -1.17
C GLU A 70 3.66 11.80 -0.58
N ILE A 71 3.69 10.47 -0.44
CA ILE A 71 4.86 9.76 0.09
C ILE A 71 6.02 9.82 -0.90
N PHE A 72 5.76 9.55 -2.19
CA PHE A 72 6.76 9.67 -3.25
C PHE A 72 7.35 11.08 -3.30
N ASP A 73 6.50 12.12 -3.32
CA ASP A 73 6.94 13.52 -3.38
C ASP A 73 7.79 13.92 -2.15
N THR A 74 7.49 13.33 -0.99
CA THR A 74 8.21 13.61 0.27
C THR A 74 9.56 12.90 0.35
N LEU A 75 9.69 11.73 -0.28
CA LEU A 75 10.89 10.87 -0.21
C LEU A 75 11.79 10.99 -1.44
N SER A 76 11.24 11.35 -2.60
CA SER A 76 12.02 11.51 -3.83
C SER A 76 13.03 12.65 -3.69
N GLY A 77 14.31 12.35 -3.93
CA GLY A 77 15.42 13.32 -3.86
C GLY A 77 16.14 13.44 -2.50
N ARG A 78 15.91 12.52 -1.56
CA ARG A 78 16.75 12.34 -0.37
C ARG A 78 17.84 11.28 -0.55
#